data_AF-A0A1H5RW41-F1
#
_entry.id   AF-A0A1H5RW41-F1
#
_cell.length_a   1.000
_cell.length_b   1.000
_cell.length_c   1.000
_cell.angle_alpha   90.00
_cell.angle_beta   90.00
_cell.angle_gamma   90.00
#
_symmetry.space_group_name_H-M   'P 1'
#
loop_
_entity.id
_entity.type
_entity.pdbx_description
1 polymer ?
#
loop_
_entity_poly.entity_id
_entity_poly.type
_entity_poly.pdbx_seq_one_letter_code
_entity_poly.pdbx_strand_id
1 'polypeptide(L)'
;MRVGFIYIFLSLLIPCKVLANEAPDKGIVHNTKETNALTYFCEKTRNDLLDCEFTQTRVQKKVKAEELTSQLDQARKLFQSSNEREGKEISQACTDMNEYILVLQGHKQGQNIIQQEKINSMSEMEKKDLINLLKISNAYCKSKTLENYLAMARAEFDRRMRTCGVSSNNWKQSFRLIIDEVSGAYTWVAKGEPIGACGVIQLSRFEPEIENSKLVAWNYISKKIVTNKRENLFPGMACEDLDENEYVFDWKSREHGLGCDYIDFLPF
;
A
#
# COMPACT_ATOMS: atom_id res chain seq x y z
N MET A 1 8.30 75.80 -36.26
CA MET A 1 9.04 74.97 -35.28
C MET A 1 8.03 74.14 -34.50
N ARG A 2 7.92 72.84 -34.78
CA ARG A 2 7.18 71.87 -33.96
C ARG A 2 8.21 70.99 -33.27
N VAL A 3 8.27 71.04 -31.94
CA VAL A 3 9.12 70.17 -31.12
C VAL A 3 8.27 68.97 -30.73
N GLY A 4 8.57 67.80 -31.28
CA GLY A 4 7.94 66.53 -30.90
C GLY A 4 8.75 65.88 -29.79
N PHE A 5 8.13 65.63 -28.63
CA PHE A 5 8.69 64.79 -27.58
C PHE A 5 8.36 63.33 -27.87
N ILE A 6 9.39 62.51 -28.11
CA ILE A 6 9.30 61.06 -28.20
C ILE A 6 9.54 60.51 -26.79
N TYR A 7 8.51 59.94 -26.16
CA TYR A 7 8.66 59.17 -24.93
C TYR A 7 9.06 57.73 -25.29
N ILE A 8 10.31 57.37 -25.01
CA ILE A 8 10.79 55.99 -25.09
C ILE A 8 10.43 55.31 -23.77
N PHE A 9 9.40 54.46 -23.78
CA PHE A 9 9.12 53.53 -22.68
C PHE A 9 10.16 52.40 -22.72
N LEU A 10 11.19 52.51 -21.89
CA LEU A 10 12.16 51.45 -21.66
C LEU A 10 11.55 50.46 -20.66
N SER A 11 10.83 49.45 -21.16
CA SER A 11 10.35 48.34 -20.36
C SER A 11 11.55 47.47 -19.93
N LEU A 12 12.00 47.66 -18.69
CA LEU A 12 12.90 46.73 -18.00
C LEU A 12 12.21 45.37 -17.91
N LEU A 13 12.52 44.47 -18.85
CA LEU A 13 12.29 43.05 -18.71
C LEU A 13 13.24 42.54 -17.62
N ILE A 14 12.76 42.52 -16.37
CA ILE A 14 13.43 41.81 -15.29
C ILE A 14 13.33 40.32 -15.65
N PRO A 15 14.45 39.62 -15.91
CA PRO A 15 14.39 38.18 -16.10
C PRO A 15 13.99 37.58 -14.76
N CYS A 16 12.74 37.13 -14.66
CA CYS A 16 12.31 36.25 -13.58
C CYS A 16 13.10 34.95 -13.75
N LYS A 17 14.22 34.82 -13.04
CA LYS A 17 14.87 33.52 -12.87
C LYS A 17 13.88 32.68 -12.09
N VAL A 18 13.15 31.81 -12.80
CA VAL A 18 12.49 30.67 -12.17
C VAL A 18 13.62 29.85 -11.56
N LEU A 19 13.90 30.07 -10.27
CA LEU A 19 14.74 29.20 -9.49
C LEU A 19 14.05 27.84 -9.53
N ALA A 20 14.75 26.84 -10.08
CA ALA A 20 14.40 25.45 -9.83
C ALA A 20 14.23 25.28 -8.31
N ASN A 21 13.18 24.58 -7.88
CA ASN A 21 12.86 24.44 -6.46
C ASN A 21 14.05 23.83 -5.69
N GLU A 22 14.74 24.65 -4.90
CA GLU A 22 15.88 24.26 -4.04
C GLU A 22 15.46 23.35 -2.86
N ALA A 23 14.16 23.09 -2.72
CA ALA A 23 13.56 22.19 -1.74
C ALA A 23 12.45 21.36 -2.38
N PRO A 24 12.23 20.11 -1.96
CA PRO A 24 11.06 19.35 -2.35
C PRO A 24 9.80 20.03 -1.78
N ASP A 25 8.76 20.19 -2.60
CA ASP A 25 7.48 20.81 -2.23
C ASP A 25 6.36 19.77 -2.18
N LYS A 26 6.15 19.01 -3.25
CA LYS A 26 5.21 17.91 -3.31
C LYS A 26 5.64 16.92 -4.38
N GLY A 27 5.35 15.65 -4.17
CA GLY A 27 5.70 14.64 -5.15
C GLY A 27 5.29 13.25 -4.73
N ILE A 28 5.52 12.33 -5.66
CA ILE A 28 5.41 10.90 -5.43
C ILE A 28 6.74 10.26 -5.79
N VAL A 29 7.21 9.35 -4.93
CA VAL A 29 8.42 8.56 -5.14
C VAL A 29 8.11 7.09 -4.89
N HIS A 30 8.78 6.21 -5.61
CA HIS A 30 8.50 4.79 -5.72
C HIS A 30 9.65 3.99 -5.14
N ASN A 31 9.34 3.03 -4.27
CA ASN A 31 10.36 2.16 -3.70
C ASN A 31 11.00 1.31 -4.80
N THR A 32 12.32 1.28 -4.83
CA THR A 32 13.10 0.58 -5.87
C THR A 32 13.09 -0.94 -5.73
N LYS A 33 12.65 -1.48 -4.59
CA LYS A 33 12.67 -2.92 -4.26
C LYS A 33 11.28 -3.49 -3.98
N GLU A 34 10.43 -2.70 -3.35
CA GLU A 34 9.12 -3.12 -2.87
C GLU A 34 7.99 -2.42 -3.63
N THR A 35 6.79 -3.03 -3.64
CA THR A 35 5.62 -2.40 -4.27
C THR A 35 4.94 -1.42 -3.32
N ASN A 36 5.62 -0.31 -3.04
CA ASN A 36 5.06 0.81 -2.31
C ASN A 36 5.58 2.15 -2.85
N ALA A 37 4.79 3.20 -2.60
CA ALA A 37 5.11 4.57 -2.99
C ALA A 37 4.91 5.51 -1.79
N LEU A 38 5.65 6.61 -1.78
CA LEU A 38 5.47 7.71 -0.84
C LEU A 38 4.97 8.92 -1.61
N THR A 39 3.83 9.43 -1.19
CA THR A 39 3.43 10.80 -1.51
C THR A 39 3.92 11.70 -0.40
N TYR A 40 4.54 12.82 -0.74
CA TYR A 40 4.98 13.81 0.24
C TYR A 40 4.43 15.20 -0.09
N PHE A 41 4.20 15.98 0.95
CA PHE A 41 3.89 17.40 0.89
C PHE A 41 4.76 18.11 1.93
N CYS A 42 5.55 19.07 1.50
CA CYS A 42 6.57 19.73 2.28
C CYS A 42 6.41 21.24 2.22
N GLU A 43 6.56 21.88 3.38
CA GLU A 43 6.54 23.33 3.52
C GLU A 43 7.88 23.80 4.09
N LYS A 44 8.50 24.76 3.41
CA LYS A 44 9.74 25.38 3.88
C LYS A 44 9.40 26.38 4.98
N THR A 45 9.62 25.99 6.24
CA THR A 45 9.28 26.83 7.40
C THR A 45 10.39 27.83 7.73
N ARG A 46 11.65 27.54 7.37
CA ARG A 46 12.79 28.48 7.42
C ARG A 46 13.76 28.21 6.27
N ASN A 47 14.76 29.08 6.09
CA ASN A 47 15.76 28.93 5.03
C ASN A 47 16.46 27.55 5.05
N ASP A 48 16.69 27.01 6.25
CA ASP A 48 17.38 25.75 6.52
C ASP A 48 16.45 24.65 7.07
N LEU A 49 15.13 24.87 7.11
CA LEU A 49 14.17 23.95 7.72
C LEU A 49 12.99 23.66 6.79
N LEU A 50 12.67 22.38 6.67
CA LEU A 50 11.59 21.86 5.84
C LEU A 50 10.73 20.89 6.67
N ASP A 51 9.42 21.10 6.71
CA ASP A 51 8.48 20.21 7.39
C ASP A 51 7.63 19.47 6.37
N CYS A 52 7.61 18.14 6.44
CA CYS A 52 6.95 17.30 5.46
C CYS A 52 5.92 16.38 6.10
N GLU A 53 4.81 16.20 5.40
CA GLU A 53 3.81 15.16 5.63
C GLU A 53 3.96 14.08 4.56
N PHE A 54 3.92 12.82 4.98
CA PHE A 54 4.07 11.67 4.11
C PHE A 54 2.84 10.77 4.20
N THR A 55 2.48 10.18 3.06
CA THR A 55 1.58 9.05 2.94
C THR A 55 2.29 7.94 2.20
N GLN A 56 2.61 6.85 2.89
CA GLN A 56 3.07 5.62 2.27
C GLN A 56 1.87 4.77 1.88
N THR A 57 1.78 4.41 0.61
CA THR A 57 0.82 3.42 0.12
C THR A 57 1.56 2.16 -0.27
N ARG A 58 1.20 1.03 0.33
CA ARG A 58 1.78 -0.28 0.07
C ARG A 58 0.74 -1.18 -0.59
N VAL A 59 1.17 -1.90 -1.63
CA VAL A 59 0.37 -2.95 -2.27
C VAL A 59 1.11 -4.26 -2.17
N GLN A 60 0.46 -5.28 -1.63
CA GLN A 60 1.07 -6.61 -1.49
C GLN A 60 0.01 -7.71 -1.59
N LYS A 61 0.43 -8.92 -1.96
CA LYS A 61 -0.45 -10.09 -1.87
C LYS A 61 -0.86 -10.34 -0.41
N LYS A 62 -2.13 -10.70 -0.20
CA LYS A 62 -2.68 -10.99 1.13
C LYS A 62 -2.06 -12.19 1.83
N VAL A 63 -1.56 -13.15 1.05
CA VAL A 63 -0.90 -14.37 1.51
C VAL A 63 0.16 -14.77 0.49
N LYS A 64 1.15 -15.54 0.94
CA LYS A 64 2.16 -16.16 0.09
C LYS A 64 1.91 -17.65 -0.07
N ALA A 65 2.40 -18.25 -1.15
CA ALA A 65 2.12 -19.65 -1.49
C ALA A 65 2.60 -20.62 -0.41
N GLU A 66 3.69 -20.27 0.28
CA GLU A 66 4.32 -21.07 1.32
C GLU A 66 3.42 -21.21 2.57
N GLU A 67 2.44 -20.32 2.75
CA GLU A 67 1.50 -20.34 3.88
C GLU A 67 0.40 -21.39 3.72
N LEU A 68 0.22 -21.98 2.52
CA LEU A 68 -0.87 -22.93 2.23
C LEU A 68 -0.86 -24.11 3.20
N THR A 69 0.30 -24.71 3.45
CA THR A 69 0.42 -25.90 4.30
C THR A 69 -0.04 -25.62 5.73
N SER A 70 0.41 -24.49 6.30
CA SER A 70 0.01 -24.06 7.64
C SER A 70 -1.50 -23.79 7.72
N GLN A 71 -2.07 -23.15 6.70
CA GLN A 71 -3.51 -22.89 6.65
C GLN A 71 -4.34 -24.19 6.54
N LEU A 72 -3.87 -25.17 5.75
CA LEU A 72 -4.52 -26.48 5.69
C LEU A 72 -4.40 -27.26 7.00
N ASP A 73 -3.28 -27.16 7.72
CA ASP A 73 -3.11 -27.76 9.04
C ASP A 73 -4.05 -27.12 10.07
N GLN A 74 -4.20 -25.80 10.04
CA GLN A 74 -5.18 -25.10 10.87
C GLN A 74 -6.61 -25.56 10.55
N ALA A 75 -6.96 -25.69 9.27
CA ALA A 75 -8.25 -26.20 8.84
C ALA A 75 -8.50 -27.65 9.34
N ARG A 76 -7.50 -28.55 9.28
CA ARG A 76 -7.61 -29.90 9.83
C ARG A 76 -7.95 -29.88 11.32
N LYS A 77 -7.25 -29.05 12.11
CA LYS A 77 -7.50 -28.91 13.54
C LYS A 77 -8.90 -28.37 13.82
N LEU A 78 -9.35 -27.36 13.07
CA LEU A 78 -10.69 -26.80 13.20
C LEU A 78 -11.77 -27.84 12.93
N PHE A 79 -11.64 -28.61 11.83
CA PHE A 79 -12.56 -29.69 11.49
C PHE A 79 -12.64 -30.77 12.60
N GLN A 80 -11.51 -31.13 13.19
CA GLN A 80 -11.48 -32.10 14.30
C GLN A 80 -12.12 -31.54 15.59
N SER A 81 -12.02 -30.24 15.81
CA SER A 81 -12.56 -29.56 17.00
C SER A 81 -14.03 -29.17 16.88
N SER A 82 -14.59 -29.15 15.67
CA SER A 82 -15.98 -28.76 15.46
C SER A 82 -16.92 -29.87 15.91
N ASN A 83 -17.56 -29.67 17.07
CA ASN A 83 -18.69 -30.50 17.49
C ASN A 83 -19.88 -30.25 16.55
N GLU A 84 -20.40 -31.31 15.94
CA GLU A 84 -21.58 -31.30 15.08
C GLU A 84 -22.84 -30.85 15.84
N ARG A 85 -23.06 -29.53 15.93
CA ARG A 85 -24.38 -28.97 16.23
C ARG A 85 -24.90 -28.29 14.99
N GLU A 86 -25.56 -29.06 14.14
CA GLU A 86 -26.34 -28.48 13.05
C GLU A 86 -27.61 -27.84 13.60
N GLY A 87 -27.67 -26.51 13.51
CA GLY A 87 -28.92 -25.78 13.59
C GLY A 87 -29.68 -25.86 12.26
N LYS A 88 -31.01 -25.68 12.30
CA LYS A 88 -31.88 -25.59 11.10
C LYS A 88 -31.37 -24.60 10.05
N GLU A 89 -30.67 -23.54 10.47
CA GLU A 89 -30.12 -22.50 9.59
C GLU A 89 -29.07 -23.04 8.61
N ILE A 90 -28.20 -23.96 9.04
CA ILE A 90 -27.19 -24.57 8.17
C ILE A 90 -27.84 -25.45 7.11
N SER A 91 -28.84 -26.24 7.51
CA SER A 91 -29.60 -27.11 6.58
C SER A 91 -30.36 -26.30 5.51
N GLN A 92 -30.95 -25.16 5.88
CA GLN A 92 -31.62 -24.28 4.92
C GLN A 92 -30.61 -23.65 3.95
N ALA A 93 -29.51 -23.09 4.48
CA ALA A 93 -28.44 -22.52 3.67
C ALA A 93 -27.86 -23.53 2.66
N CYS A 94 -27.70 -24.79 3.06
CA CYS A 94 -27.25 -25.88 2.18
C CYS A 94 -28.21 -26.17 1.01
N THR A 95 -29.51 -25.95 1.19
CA THR A 95 -30.52 -26.21 0.16
C THR A 95 -30.56 -25.10 -0.88
N ASP A 96 -30.40 -23.85 -0.44
CA ASP A 96 -30.57 -22.65 -1.27
C ASP A 96 -29.38 -22.39 -2.22
N MET A 97 -28.22 -23.05 -2.01
CA MET A 97 -27.01 -22.84 -2.83
C MET A 97 -27.20 -23.17 -4.31
N ASN A 98 -27.92 -24.25 -4.64
CA ASN A 98 -28.12 -24.65 -6.04
C ASN A 98 -28.99 -23.63 -6.78
N GLU A 99 -30.01 -23.10 -6.11
CA GLU A 99 -30.84 -22.05 -6.69
C GLU A 99 -30.02 -20.78 -6.93
N TYR A 100 -29.19 -20.41 -5.97
CA TYR A 100 -28.35 -19.22 -6.09
C TYR A 100 -27.30 -19.35 -7.22
N ILE A 101 -26.73 -20.54 -7.43
CA ILE A 101 -25.86 -20.82 -8.59
C ILE A 101 -26.61 -20.58 -9.90
N LEU A 102 -27.86 -21.04 -10.03
CA LEU A 102 -28.65 -20.83 -11.25
C LEU A 102 -28.92 -19.34 -11.51
N VAL A 103 -29.13 -18.54 -10.46
CA VAL A 103 -29.27 -17.09 -10.58
C VAL A 103 -27.95 -16.45 -11.05
N LEU A 104 -26.82 -16.82 -10.44
CA LEU A 104 -25.50 -16.30 -10.83
C LEU A 104 -25.11 -16.65 -12.28
N GLN A 105 -25.59 -17.79 -12.79
CA GLN A 105 -25.39 -18.20 -14.18
C GLN A 105 -26.38 -17.55 -15.17
N GLY A 106 -27.33 -16.74 -14.68
CA GLY A 106 -28.37 -16.13 -15.50
C GLY A 106 -29.47 -17.10 -15.96
N HIS A 107 -29.54 -18.31 -15.39
CA HIS A 107 -30.61 -19.28 -15.68
C HIS A 107 -31.90 -19.01 -14.89
N LYS A 108 -31.82 -18.24 -13.81
CA LYS A 108 -32.96 -17.76 -13.01
C LYS A 108 -32.79 -16.27 -12.69
N GLN A 109 -33.90 -15.57 -12.44
CA GLN A 109 -33.88 -14.21 -11.93
C GLN A 109 -33.72 -14.20 -10.40
N GLY A 110 -33.07 -13.18 -9.85
CA GLY A 110 -32.98 -12.97 -8.41
C GLY A 110 -34.35 -12.89 -7.75
N GLN A 111 -34.45 -13.34 -6.49
CA GLN A 111 -35.69 -13.36 -5.71
C GLN A 111 -36.22 -11.95 -5.41
N ASN A 112 -35.35 -10.94 -5.44
CA ASN A 112 -35.71 -9.54 -5.30
C ASN A 112 -34.72 -8.62 -6.04
N ILE A 113 -35.10 -7.35 -6.19
CA ILE A 113 -34.33 -6.33 -6.93
C ILE A 113 -32.94 -6.15 -6.32
N ILE A 114 -32.84 -6.11 -4.98
CA ILE A 114 -31.56 -5.91 -4.27
C ILE A 114 -30.58 -7.05 -4.59
N GLN A 115 -31.07 -8.30 -4.58
CA GLN A 115 -30.27 -9.46 -4.92
C GLN A 115 -29.80 -9.41 -6.38
N GLN A 116 -30.69 -9.02 -7.30
CA GLN A 116 -30.36 -8.90 -8.72
C GLN A 116 -29.33 -7.80 -8.98
N GLU A 117 -29.49 -6.62 -8.36
CA GLU A 117 -28.54 -5.51 -8.47
C GLU A 117 -27.16 -5.91 -7.95
N LYS A 118 -27.10 -6.62 -6.82
CA LYS A 118 -25.84 -7.14 -6.27
C LYS A 118 -25.16 -8.13 -7.22
N ILE A 119 -25.91 -8.98 -7.91
CA ILE A 119 -25.34 -9.92 -8.89
C ILE A 119 -24.87 -9.18 -10.14
N ASN A 120 -25.63 -8.17 -10.57
CA ASN A 120 -25.29 -7.36 -11.73
C ASN A 120 -24.04 -6.48 -11.50
N SER A 121 -23.77 -6.09 -10.26
CA SER A 121 -22.56 -5.32 -9.91
C SER A 121 -21.30 -6.18 -9.76
N MET A 122 -21.43 -7.51 -9.71
CA MET A 122 -20.27 -8.41 -9.67
C MET A 122 -19.58 -8.48 -11.04
N SER A 123 -18.26 -8.43 -11.02
CA SER A 123 -17.43 -8.82 -12.14
C SER A 123 -17.62 -10.30 -12.51
N GLU A 124 -17.31 -10.66 -13.74
CA GLU A 124 -17.37 -12.07 -14.19
C GLU A 124 -16.45 -12.99 -13.37
N MET A 125 -15.33 -12.45 -12.89
CA MET A 125 -14.43 -13.20 -12.02
C MET A 125 -15.03 -13.44 -10.63
N GLU A 126 -15.64 -12.42 -10.03
CA GLU A 126 -16.39 -12.58 -8.77
C GLU A 126 -17.51 -13.61 -8.89
N LYS A 127 -18.28 -13.56 -9.98
CA LYS A 127 -19.33 -14.56 -10.24
C LYS A 127 -18.74 -15.96 -10.34
N LYS A 128 -17.67 -16.13 -11.12
CA LYS A 128 -16.99 -17.43 -11.30
C LYS A 128 -16.50 -17.99 -9.97
N ASP A 129 -15.81 -17.18 -9.17
CA ASP A 129 -15.27 -17.61 -7.88
C ASP A 129 -16.38 -17.90 -6.87
N LEU A 130 -17.44 -17.10 -6.86
CA LEU A 130 -18.62 -17.33 -6.01
C LEU A 130 -19.34 -18.62 -6.40
N ILE A 131 -19.56 -18.88 -7.70
CA ILE A 131 -20.13 -20.14 -8.19
C ILE A 131 -19.26 -21.32 -7.76
N ASN A 132 -17.94 -21.21 -7.90
CA ASN A 132 -17.02 -22.27 -7.49
C ASN A 132 -17.11 -22.54 -5.98
N LEU A 133 -17.08 -21.48 -5.16
CA LEU A 133 -17.21 -21.60 -3.71
C LEU A 133 -18.54 -22.24 -3.31
N LEU A 134 -19.66 -21.81 -3.91
CA LEU A 134 -20.98 -22.40 -3.66
C LEU A 134 -21.04 -23.88 -4.04
N LYS A 135 -20.40 -24.29 -5.13
CA LYS A 135 -20.30 -25.71 -5.53
C LYS A 135 -19.53 -26.54 -4.49
N ILE A 136 -18.41 -26.01 -3.99
CA ILE A 136 -17.59 -26.66 -2.97
C ILE A 136 -18.37 -26.75 -1.64
N SER A 137 -19.00 -25.66 -1.22
CA SER A 137 -19.84 -25.63 -0.02
C SER A 137 -21.02 -26.60 -0.11
N ASN A 138 -21.67 -26.70 -1.28
CA ASN A 138 -22.74 -27.67 -1.51
C ASN A 138 -22.23 -29.13 -1.44
N ALA A 139 -20.99 -29.39 -1.90
CA ALA A 139 -20.37 -30.71 -1.73
C ALA A 139 -20.13 -31.04 -0.25
N TYR A 140 -19.67 -30.06 0.54
CA TYR A 140 -19.52 -30.22 1.99
C TYR A 140 -20.86 -30.42 2.71
N CYS A 141 -21.90 -29.68 2.33
CA CYS A 141 -23.27 -29.87 2.84
C CYS A 141 -23.80 -31.29 2.58
N LYS A 142 -23.51 -31.86 1.41
CA LYS A 142 -23.90 -33.24 1.08
C LYS A 142 -23.07 -34.28 1.83
N SER A 143 -21.81 -33.97 2.10
CA SER A 143 -20.87 -34.90 2.73
C SER A 143 -19.80 -34.12 3.51
N LYS A 144 -19.91 -34.13 4.84
CA LYS A 144 -18.99 -33.42 5.75
C LYS A 144 -17.70 -34.21 5.96
N THR A 145 -16.96 -34.44 4.89
CA THR A 145 -15.64 -35.06 4.97
C THR A 145 -14.57 -34.00 5.21
N LEU A 146 -13.46 -34.42 5.80
CA LEU A 146 -12.27 -33.58 5.90
C LEU A 146 -11.85 -33.06 4.52
N GLU A 147 -11.92 -33.88 3.48
CA GLU A 147 -11.50 -33.45 2.14
C GLU A 147 -12.39 -32.33 1.57
N ASN A 148 -13.71 -32.41 1.74
CA ASN A 148 -14.60 -31.33 1.34
C ASN A 148 -14.38 -30.05 2.15
N TYR A 149 -14.04 -30.17 3.44
CA TYR A 149 -13.66 -29.03 4.26
C TYR A 149 -12.35 -28.39 3.79
N LEU A 150 -11.33 -29.21 3.50
CA LEU A 150 -10.05 -28.74 2.95
C LEU A 150 -10.21 -28.12 1.56
N ALA A 151 -11.15 -28.59 0.74
CA ALA A 151 -11.47 -27.97 -0.54
C ALA A 151 -11.97 -26.52 -0.36
N MET A 152 -12.80 -26.24 0.65
CA MET A 152 -13.20 -24.86 0.98
C MET A 152 -12.00 -24.01 1.39
N ALA A 153 -11.15 -24.54 2.28
CA ALA A 153 -9.95 -23.83 2.73
C ALA A 153 -8.98 -23.52 1.57
N ARG A 154 -8.80 -24.46 0.63
CA ARG A 154 -8.00 -24.25 -0.59
C ARG A 154 -8.61 -23.18 -1.49
N ALA A 155 -9.93 -23.20 -1.69
CA ALA A 155 -10.60 -22.21 -2.53
C ALA A 155 -10.52 -20.79 -1.94
N GLU A 156 -10.67 -20.67 -0.62
CA GLU A 156 -10.48 -19.39 0.06
C GLU A 156 -9.02 -18.89 -0.04
N PHE A 157 -8.06 -19.79 0.17
CA PHE A 157 -6.64 -19.49 0.03
C PHE A 157 -6.28 -19.04 -1.39
N ASP A 158 -6.74 -19.75 -2.42
CA ASP A 158 -6.52 -19.40 -3.82
C ASP A 158 -7.01 -17.98 -4.13
N ARG A 159 -8.24 -17.66 -3.69
CA ARG A 159 -8.76 -16.30 -3.85
C ARG A 159 -7.89 -15.28 -3.12
N ARG A 160 -7.43 -15.56 -1.90
CA ARG A 160 -6.54 -14.66 -1.14
C ARG A 160 -5.17 -14.49 -1.81
N MET A 161 -4.63 -15.53 -2.41
CA MET A 161 -3.37 -15.50 -3.18
C MET A 161 -3.46 -14.59 -4.42
N ARG A 162 -4.66 -14.47 -4.99
CA ARG A 162 -4.99 -13.57 -6.10
C ARG A 162 -5.55 -12.21 -5.62
N THR A 163 -5.53 -11.94 -4.32
CA THR A 163 -5.96 -10.66 -3.75
C THR A 163 -4.77 -9.83 -3.30
N CYS A 164 -4.70 -8.59 -3.77
CA CYS A 164 -3.77 -7.58 -3.27
C CYS A 164 -4.43 -6.77 -2.16
N GLY A 165 -3.76 -6.70 -1.01
CA GLY A 165 -4.05 -5.75 0.06
C GLY A 165 -3.38 -4.41 -0.23
N VAL A 166 -4.14 -3.32 -0.06
CA VAL A 166 -3.66 -1.94 -0.10
C VAL A 166 -3.75 -1.37 1.30
N SER A 167 -2.64 -0.91 1.84
CA SER A 167 -2.60 -0.19 3.12
C SER A 167 -1.91 1.15 2.97
N SER A 168 -2.27 2.09 3.86
CA SER A 168 -1.70 3.42 3.89
C SER A 168 -1.26 3.80 5.29
N ASN A 169 -0.07 4.37 5.40
CA ASN A 169 0.49 4.90 6.64
C ASN A 169 0.87 6.36 6.47
N ASN A 170 0.56 7.20 7.46
CA ASN A 170 0.83 8.63 7.42
C ASN A 170 1.76 9.05 8.57
N TRP A 171 2.73 9.93 8.29
CA TRP A 171 3.56 10.52 9.34
C TRP A 171 4.06 11.91 8.93
N LYS A 172 4.66 12.62 9.89
CA LYS A 172 5.33 13.90 9.66
C LYS A 172 6.80 13.82 10.02
N GLN A 173 7.64 14.56 9.31
CA GLN A 173 9.07 14.62 9.57
C GLN A 173 9.64 15.97 9.16
N SER A 174 10.50 16.53 10.01
CA SER A 174 11.25 17.75 9.73
C SER A 174 12.64 17.43 9.20
N PHE A 175 13.15 18.26 8.31
CA PHE A 175 14.46 18.15 7.67
C PHE A 175 15.24 19.44 7.81
N ARG A 176 16.57 19.33 7.87
CA ARG A 176 17.50 20.44 7.80
C ARG A 176 18.32 20.38 6.52
N LEU A 177 18.60 21.54 5.95
CA LEU A 177 19.48 21.64 4.80
C LEU A 177 20.93 21.43 5.24
N ILE A 178 21.63 20.51 4.59
CA ILE A 178 23.07 20.33 4.70
C ILE A 178 23.67 20.66 3.34
N ILE A 179 24.70 21.50 3.34
CA ILE A 179 25.44 21.90 2.14
C ILE A 179 26.89 21.43 2.34
N ASP A 180 27.40 20.68 1.39
CA ASP A 180 28.83 20.39 1.29
C ASP A 180 29.55 21.66 0.80
N GLU A 181 30.38 22.24 1.67
CA GLU A 181 31.11 23.47 1.39
C GLU A 181 32.11 23.34 0.22
N VAL A 182 32.57 22.12 -0.08
CA VAL A 182 33.57 21.86 -1.12
C VAL A 182 32.90 21.68 -2.48
N SER A 183 31.88 20.83 -2.56
CA SER A 183 31.21 20.52 -3.84
C SER A 183 30.03 21.45 -4.15
N GLY A 184 29.51 22.17 -3.15
CA GLY A 184 28.27 22.91 -3.25
C GLY A 184 27.02 22.03 -3.33
N ALA A 185 27.17 20.70 -3.22
CA ALA A 185 26.05 19.77 -3.19
C ALA A 185 25.21 19.99 -1.93
N TYR A 186 23.90 19.80 -2.04
CA TYR A 186 22.98 20.03 -0.94
C TYR A 186 22.00 18.87 -0.78
N THR A 187 21.58 18.63 0.46
CA THR A 187 20.69 17.51 0.81
C THR A 187 19.83 17.94 1.99
N TRP A 188 18.54 17.58 1.97
CA TRP A 188 17.66 17.78 3.11
C TRP A 188 17.70 16.53 3.98
N VAL A 189 18.24 16.61 5.18
CA VAL A 189 18.42 15.46 6.09
C VAL A 189 17.48 15.57 7.28
N ALA A 190 16.84 14.48 7.64
CA ALA A 190 15.89 14.41 8.74
C ALA A 190 16.53 14.95 10.03
N LYS A 191 15.76 15.76 10.77
CA LYS A 191 16.11 16.17 12.13
C LYS A 191 15.85 14.98 13.06
N GLY A 192 16.81 14.06 13.13
CA GLY A 192 16.74 12.88 13.99
C GLY A 192 17.12 13.19 15.44
N GLU A 193 16.17 13.06 16.36
CA GLU A 193 16.44 12.86 17.79
C GLU A 193 16.06 11.40 18.13
N PRO A 194 16.71 10.73 19.10
CA PRO A 194 16.33 9.38 19.50
C PRO A 194 14.89 9.35 20.03
N ILE A 195 14.05 8.47 19.46
CA ILE A 195 12.64 8.31 19.86
C ILE A 195 12.41 6.93 20.48
N GLY A 196 11.65 6.90 21.57
CA GLY A 196 11.17 5.68 22.21
C GLY A 196 12.25 4.87 22.93
N ALA A 197 11.87 3.72 23.48
CA ALA A 197 12.76 2.85 24.27
C ALA A 197 13.98 2.36 23.45
N CYS A 198 13.76 2.04 22.17
CA CYS A 198 14.82 1.59 21.26
C CYS A 198 15.77 2.71 20.82
N GLY A 199 15.48 3.98 21.14
CA GLY A 199 16.29 5.13 20.72
C GLY A 199 16.43 5.19 19.20
N VAL A 200 15.31 5.10 18.48
CA VAL A 200 15.29 5.12 17.01
C VAL A 200 15.62 6.52 16.53
N ILE A 201 16.67 6.65 15.72
CA ILE A 201 17.03 7.91 15.06
C ILE A 201 16.70 7.79 13.58
N GLN A 202 15.88 8.71 13.08
CA GLN A 202 15.58 8.80 11.66
C GLN A 202 16.71 9.54 10.94
N LEU A 203 17.25 8.91 9.91
CA LEU A 203 18.32 9.44 9.05
C LEU A 203 17.85 9.61 7.60
N SER A 204 16.53 9.69 7.40
CA SER A 204 15.95 9.88 6.08
C SER A 204 16.40 11.18 5.43
N ARG A 205 16.45 11.22 4.10
CA ARG A 205 16.94 12.40 3.38
C ARG A 205 16.34 12.52 1.99
N PHE A 206 16.26 13.75 1.49
CA PHE A 206 15.99 14.03 0.09
C PHE A 206 17.28 14.41 -0.64
N GLU A 207 17.55 13.69 -1.73
CA GLU A 207 18.69 13.91 -2.62
C GLU A 207 18.20 14.46 -3.96
N PRO A 208 18.74 15.60 -4.43
CA PRO A 208 18.35 16.16 -5.72
C PRO A 208 18.97 15.36 -6.87
N GLU A 209 18.16 15.00 -7.85
CA GLU A 209 18.60 14.52 -9.16
C GLU A 209 18.43 15.65 -10.17
N ILE A 210 19.57 16.23 -10.58
CA ILE A 210 19.60 17.31 -11.57
C ILE A 210 19.66 16.67 -12.94
N GLU A 211 18.54 16.66 -13.66
CA GLU A 211 18.55 16.29 -15.07
C GLU A 211 19.00 17.46 -15.96
N ASN A 212 19.44 17.13 -17.19
CA ASN A 212 19.99 18.04 -18.21
C ASN A 212 19.12 19.30 -18.51
N SER A 213 17.89 19.38 -18.00
CA SER A 213 16.87 20.39 -18.26
C SER A 213 16.71 21.46 -17.16
N LYS A 214 17.57 21.51 -16.12
CA LYS A 214 17.44 22.38 -14.92
C LYS A 214 16.23 22.06 -14.02
N LEU A 215 15.50 20.98 -14.31
CA LEU A 215 14.49 20.45 -13.40
C LEU A 215 15.22 19.64 -12.31
N VAL A 216 14.88 19.93 -11.06
CA VAL A 216 15.35 19.16 -9.91
C VAL A 216 14.25 18.17 -9.55
N ALA A 217 14.50 16.89 -9.81
CA ALA A 217 13.69 15.82 -9.24
C ALA A 217 14.28 15.39 -7.89
N TRP A 218 13.48 14.80 -7.03
CA TRP A 218 13.90 14.44 -5.68
C TRP A 218 13.76 12.95 -5.46
N ASN A 219 14.87 12.32 -5.08
CA ASN A 219 14.86 10.97 -4.54
C ASN A 219 14.71 11.07 -3.01
N TYR A 220 13.96 10.16 -2.41
CA TYR A 220 13.84 10.05 -0.97
C TYR A 220 14.50 8.77 -0.49
N ILE A 221 15.40 8.89 0.48
CA ILE A 221 16.06 7.76 1.07
C ILE A 221 15.55 7.63 2.49
N SER A 222 14.88 6.52 2.79
CA SER A 222 14.41 6.20 4.13
C SER A 222 15.44 5.33 4.84
N LYS A 223 15.87 5.79 6.02
CA LYS A 223 16.82 5.06 6.85
C LYS A 223 16.58 5.39 8.31
N LYS A 224 16.69 4.38 9.16
CA LYS A 224 16.74 4.56 10.60
C LYS A 224 17.92 3.81 11.18
N ILE A 225 18.35 4.23 12.35
CA ILE A 225 19.28 3.48 13.20
C ILE A 225 18.67 3.29 14.58
N VAL A 226 19.07 2.21 15.24
CA VAL A 226 18.61 1.80 16.56
C VAL A 226 19.79 1.88 17.52
N THR A 227 19.69 2.79 18.49
CA THR A 227 20.78 3.04 19.44
C THR A 227 20.71 2.13 20.67
N ASN A 228 19.51 1.69 21.08
CA ASN A 228 19.29 0.84 22.25
C ASN A 228 18.81 -0.56 21.86
N LYS A 229 19.69 -1.37 21.24
CA LYS A 229 19.33 -2.70 20.71
C LYS A 229 18.91 -3.74 21.76
N ARG A 230 19.34 -3.57 23.01
CA ARG A 230 19.10 -4.53 24.11
C ARG A 230 17.70 -4.43 24.73
N GLU A 231 16.98 -3.35 24.42
CA GLU A 231 15.62 -3.14 24.91
C GLU A 231 14.60 -3.91 24.07
N ASN A 232 13.36 -3.97 24.55
CA ASN A 232 12.24 -4.48 23.79
C ASN A 232 11.31 -3.34 23.40
N LEU A 233 10.80 -3.36 22.17
CA LEU A 233 9.80 -2.39 21.73
C LEU A 233 8.43 -2.68 22.36
N PHE A 234 8.07 -3.96 22.43
CA PHE A 234 6.89 -4.49 23.13
C PHE A 234 7.10 -5.99 23.42
N PRO A 235 6.24 -6.65 24.23
CA PRO A 235 6.40 -8.08 24.53
C PRO A 235 6.50 -8.93 23.27
N GLY A 236 7.63 -9.59 23.06
CA GLY A 236 7.89 -10.45 21.90
C GLY A 236 8.52 -9.76 20.68
N MET A 237 8.91 -8.49 20.77
CA MET A 237 9.69 -7.80 19.73
C MET A 237 10.89 -7.07 20.33
N ALA A 238 12.10 -7.55 20.00
CA ALA A 238 13.33 -6.92 20.45
C ALA A 238 13.67 -5.69 19.57
N CYS A 239 14.34 -4.70 20.15
CA CYS A 239 14.77 -3.52 19.39
C CYS A 239 15.81 -3.89 18.32
N GLU A 240 16.58 -4.97 18.50
CA GLU A 240 17.53 -5.47 17.50
C GLU A 240 16.88 -6.02 16.23
N ASP A 241 15.61 -6.43 16.29
CA ASP A 241 14.83 -6.90 15.14
C ASP A 241 14.30 -5.76 14.26
N LEU A 242 14.45 -4.50 14.72
CA LEU A 242 14.03 -3.35 13.94
C LEU A 242 14.95 -3.16 12.74
N ASP A 243 14.32 -3.12 11.57
CA ASP A 243 15.01 -3.01 10.31
C ASP A 243 15.77 -1.68 10.10
N GLU A 244 17.10 -1.73 10.06
CA GLU A 244 17.98 -0.58 9.82
C GLU A 244 18.41 -0.44 8.34
N ASN A 245 17.80 -1.21 7.42
CA ASN A 245 18.12 -1.13 6.01
C ASN A 245 17.81 0.25 5.42
N GLU A 246 18.54 0.56 4.35
CA GLU A 246 18.28 1.75 3.53
C GLU A 246 17.31 1.41 2.40
N TYR A 247 16.25 2.23 2.29
CA TYR A 247 15.23 2.13 1.26
C TYR A 247 15.29 3.35 0.36
N VAL A 248 15.57 3.12 -0.92
CA VAL A 248 15.61 4.16 -1.93
C VAL A 248 14.26 4.25 -2.61
N PHE A 249 13.69 5.45 -2.58
CA PHE A 249 12.50 5.83 -3.30
C PHE A 249 12.89 6.81 -4.41
N ASP A 250 12.70 6.38 -5.66
CA ASP A 250 13.02 7.20 -6.82
C ASP A 250 11.76 7.86 -7.39
N TRP A 251 11.90 8.98 -8.08
CA TRP A 251 10.76 9.64 -8.74
C TRP A 251 10.32 8.93 -10.03
N LYS A 252 11.07 7.91 -10.47
CA LYS A 252 10.88 7.22 -11.75
C LYS A 252 9.93 6.04 -11.55
N SER A 253 8.65 6.27 -11.82
CA SER A 253 7.64 5.21 -11.77
C SER A 253 8.04 3.98 -12.60
N ARG A 254 7.81 2.80 -12.04
CA ARG A 254 7.91 1.52 -12.73
C ARG A 254 6.60 0.76 -12.56
N GLU A 255 6.19 0.06 -13.60
CA GLU A 255 5.04 -0.83 -13.53
C GLU A 255 5.42 -2.10 -12.75
N HIS A 256 4.57 -2.49 -11.80
CA HIS A 256 4.72 -3.71 -11.02
C HIS A 256 3.56 -4.67 -11.32
N GLY A 257 3.85 -5.77 -12.02
CA GLY A 257 2.88 -6.85 -12.23
C GLY A 257 2.74 -7.71 -10.98
N LEU A 258 1.69 -7.49 -10.18
CA LEU A 258 1.43 -8.30 -8.97
C LEU A 258 0.59 -9.56 -9.21
N GLY A 259 -0.10 -9.64 -10.36
CA GLY A 259 -0.99 -10.75 -10.67
C GLY A 259 -2.14 -10.89 -9.67
N CYS A 260 -2.80 -9.77 -9.38
CA CYS A 260 -3.95 -9.70 -8.49
C CYS A 260 -5.22 -9.47 -9.30
N ASP A 261 -6.24 -10.22 -8.93
CA ASP A 261 -7.59 -10.17 -9.46
C ASP A 261 -8.52 -9.32 -8.58
N TYR A 262 -8.18 -9.24 -7.30
CA TYR A 262 -8.93 -8.50 -6.29
C TYR A 262 -8.05 -7.46 -5.61
N ILE A 263 -8.68 -6.36 -5.21
CA ILE A 263 -8.09 -5.32 -4.37
C ILE A 263 -8.90 -5.26 -3.07
N ASP A 264 -8.20 -5.25 -1.95
CA ASP A 264 -8.81 -5.05 -0.64
C ASP A 264 -8.07 -3.95 0.12
N PHE A 265 -8.81 -3.00 0.69
CA PHE A 265 -8.26 -1.91 1.46
C PHE A 265 -8.18 -2.32 2.92
N LEU A 266 -6.95 -2.52 3.40
CA LEU A 266 -6.70 -3.04 4.74
C LEU A 266 -6.81 -1.91 5.78
N PRO A 267 -7.45 -2.16 6.93
CA PRO A 267 -7.45 -1.22 8.05
C PRO A 267 -6.07 -1.29 8.73
N PHE A 268 -5.18 -0.41 8.28
CA PHE A 268 -3.80 -0.24 8.75
C PHE A 268 -2.86 -1.41 8.40
#